data_AF-A0AAV4JLR4-F1
#
_entry.id   AF-A0AAV4JLR4-F1
#
_cell.length_a   1.000
_cell.length_b   1.000
_cell.length_c   1.000
_cell.angle_alpha   90.00
_cell.angle_beta   90.00
_cell.angle_gamma   90.00
#
_symmetry.space_group_name_H-M   'P 1'
#
loop_
_entity.id
_entity.type
_entity.pdbx_description
1 polymer ?
#
loop_
_entity_poly.entity_id
_entity_poly.type
_entity_poly.pdbx_seq_one_letter_code
_entity_poly.pdbx_strand_id
1 'polypeptide(L)'
;MWFYRRILRVKWTDKRTNESVLKELKTKRTLLNLINVRKLKCIGHALRNHRTSLMKTVCEGRLDGRRRKGRPPMSLLTNLTTACGLSLHQIVQKSQDRAGWQQRVRSSIATANTASGDADR
;
A
#
# COMPACT_ATOMS: atom_id res chain seq x y z
N MET A 1 -8.01 15.66 6.52
CA MET A 1 -7.21 16.89 6.64
C MET A 1 -8.02 18.07 7.15
N TRP A 2 -9.22 18.32 6.61
CA TRP A 2 -10.09 19.43 7.04
C TRP A 2 -10.37 19.44 8.56
N PHE A 3 -10.77 18.31 9.15
CA PHE A 3 -11.00 18.18 10.59
C PHE A 3 -9.79 18.60 11.44
N TYR A 4 -8.60 18.12 11.08
CA TYR A 4 -7.34 18.47 11.76
C TYR A 4 -6.97 19.95 11.64
N ARG A 5 -7.19 20.55 10.47
CA ARG A 5 -6.99 22.00 10.28
C ARG A 5 -7.96 22.84 11.11
N ARG A 6 -9.18 22.33 11.31
CA ARG A 6 -10.21 22.99 12.13
C ARG A 6 -9.88 22.94 13.62
N ILE A 7 -9.38 21.81 14.12
CA ILE A 7 -8.89 21.68 15.52
C ILE A 7 -7.74 22.66 15.79
N LEU A 8 -6.76 22.72 14.88
CA LEU A 8 -5.61 23.61 15.00
C LEU A 8 -5.91 25.07 14.63
N ARG A 9 -7.16 25.41 14.27
CA ARG A 9 -7.58 26.75 13.82
C ARG A 9 -6.68 27.37 12.74
N VAL A 10 -6.16 26.54 11.82
CA VAL A 10 -5.24 26.98 10.77
C VAL A 10 -6.00 27.83 9.76
N LYS A 11 -5.56 29.08 9.58
CA LYS A 11 -6.13 29.96 8.55
C LYS A 11 -5.63 29.52 7.18
N TRP A 12 -6.43 29.77 6.14
CA TRP A 12 -6.05 29.46 4.76
C TRP A 12 -4.83 30.28 4.30
N THR A 13 -4.61 31.45 4.89
CA THR A 13 -3.46 32.35 4.66
C THR A 13 -2.13 31.77 5.10
N ASP A 14 -2.14 30.86 6.09
CA ASP A 14 -0.91 30.35 6.71
C ASP A 14 -0.15 29.38 5.79
N LYS A 15 -0.75 28.96 4.66
CA LYS A 15 -0.19 28.02 3.66
C LYS A 15 0.53 26.80 4.27
N ARG A 16 0.09 26.34 5.45
CA ARG A 16 0.69 25.21 6.17
C ARG A 16 0.61 23.92 5.35
N THR A 17 1.69 23.15 5.32
CA THR A 17 1.73 21.83 4.68
C THR A 17 0.93 20.79 5.48
N ASN A 18 0.35 19.80 4.80
CA ASN A 18 -0.41 18.72 5.45
C ASN A 18 0.46 17.89 6.41
N GLU A 19 1.77 17.81 6.15
CA GLU A 19 2.73 17.09 7.00
C GLU A 19 3.02 17.83 8.30
N SER A 20 3.15 19.15 8.25
CA SER A 20 3.28 19.97 9.47
C SER A 20 2.07 19.79 10.38
N VAL A 21 0.86 19.80 9.82
CA VAL A 21 -0.39 19.61 10.58
C VAL A 21 -0.45 18.23 11.26
N LEU A 22 0.00 17.18 10.57
CA LEU A 22 0.04 15.84 11.13
C LEU A 22 1.12 15.67 12.22
N LYS A 23 2.29 16.31 12.03
CA LYS A 23 3.41 16.27 12.99
C LYS A 23 3.02 16.95 14.30
N GLU A 24 2.33 18.08 14.23
CA GLU A 24 1.87 18.86 15.39
C GLU A 24 0.84 18.10 16.22
N LEU A 25 -0.10 17.42 15.57
CA LEU A 25 -1.09 16.55 16.23
C LEU A 25 -0.54 15.18 16.63
N LYS A 26 0.72 14.86 16.28
CA LYS A 26 1.34 13.54 16.43
C LYS A 26 0.51 12.39 15.82
N THR A 27 -0.29 12.70 14.79
CA THR A 27 -1.23 11.75 14.17
C THR A 27 -0.63 11.17 12.90
N LYS A 28 -0.59 9.83 12.81
CA LYS A 28 -0.07 9.11 11.63
C LYS A 28 -1.10 9.08 10.49
N ARG A 29 -0.64 8.90 9.23
CA ARG A 29 -1.52 8.69 8.06
C ARG A 29 -2.20 7.30 8.14
N THR A 30 -3.30 7.22 8.86
CA THR A 30 -4.05 5.95 9.06
C THR A 30 -4.77 5.46 7.80
N LEU A 31 -5.27 6.38 6.96
CA LEU A 31 -6.10 6.02 5.80
C LEU A 31 -5.34 5.29 4.70
N LEU A 32 -4.18 5.80 4.29
CA LEU A 32 -3.36 5.16 3.24
C LEU A 32 -2.90 3.76 3.70
N ASN A 33 -2.52 3.64 4.97
CA ASN A 33 -2.17 2.35 5.56
C ASN A 33 -3.35 1.39 5.55
N LEU A 34 -4.55 1.84 5.91
CA LEU A 34 -5.76 1.02 5.86
C LEU A 34 -6.10 0.56 4.44
N ILE A 35 -5.96 1.45 3.45
CA ILE A 35 -6.16 1.12 2.03
C ILE A 35 -5.16 0.04 1.60
N ASN A 36 -3.88 0.19 1.95
CA ASN A 36 -2.85 -0.79 1.61
C ASN A 36 -3.11 -2.15 2.28
N VAL A 37 -3.55 -2.17 3.54
CA VAL A 37 -3.97 -3.40 4.22
C VAL A 37 -5.12 -4.08 3.51
N ARG A 38 -6.15 -3.32 3.10
CA ARG A 38 -7.30 -3.86 2.37
C ARG A 38 -6.88 -4.44 1.02
N LYS A 39 -6.02 -3.73 0.27
CA LYS A 39 -5.44 -4.22 -0.98
C LYS A 39 -4.71 -5.56 -0.79
N LEU A 40 -3.81 -5.64 0.20
CA LEU A 40 -3.05 -6.87 0.48
C LEU A 40 -3.92 -8.04 0.93
N LYS A 41 -4.96 -7.77 1.74
CA LYS A 41 -5.94 -8.80 2.12
C LYS A 41 -6.71 -9.32 0.91
N CYS A 42 -7.17 -8.42 0.04
CA CYS A 42 -7.90 -8.78 -1.18
C CYS A 42 -7.03 -9.64 -2.09
N ILE A 43 -5.77 -9.29 -2.28
CA ILE A 43 -4.85 -10.03 -3.14
C ILE A 43 -4.50 -11.40 -2.57
N GLY A 44 -4.25 -11.48 -1.25
CA GLY A 44 -4.05 -12.77 -0.60
C GLY A 44 -5.29 -13.67 -0.70
N HIS A 45 -6.50 -13.09 -0.70
CA HIS A 45 -7.73 -13.86 -0.96
C HIS A 45 -7.80 -14.34 -2.42
N ALA A 46 -7.54 -13.46 -3.38
CA ALA A 46 -7.56 -13.78 -4.80
C ALA A 46 -6.53 -14.87 -5.18
N LEU A 47 -5.35 -14.86 -4.56
CA LEU A 47 -4.28 -15.85 -4.80
C LEU A 47 -4.55 -17.23 -4.17
N ARG A 48 -5.35 -17.28 -3.10
CA ARG A 48 -5.77 -18.56 -2.48
C ARG A 48 -6.98 -19.18 -3.16
N ASN A 49 -7.83 -18.37 -3.79
CA ASN A 49 -9.06 -18.87 -4.35
C ASN A 49 -8.81 -19.62 -5.67
N HIS A 50 -9.00 -20.94 -5.63
CA HIS A 50 -8.81 -21.83 -6.78
C HIS A 50 -9.73 -21.53 -7.97
N ARG A 51 -10.91 -20.90 -7.73
CA ARG A 51 -11.85 -20.50 -8.81
C ARG A 51 -11.42 -19.23 -9.55
N THR A 52 -10.60 -18.39 -8.92
CA THR A 52 -10.11 -17.12 -9.48
C THR A 52 -8.59 -17.17 -9.68
N SER A 53 -8.11 -18.17 -10.42
CA SER A 53 -6.70 -18.39 -10.72
C SER A 53 -6.07 -17.26 -11.56
N LEU A 54 -6.87 -16.36 -12.13
CA LEU A 54 -6.40 -15.22 -12.93
C LEU A 54 -5.32 -14.41 -12.23
N MET A 55 -5.46 -14.13 -10.94
CA MET A 55 -4.47 -13.32 -10.22
C MET A 55 -3.12 -14.05 -10.10
N LYS A 56 -3.15 -15.38 -9.94
CA LYS A 56 -1.95 -16.21 -9.93
C LYS A 56 -1.26 -16.17 -11.29
N THR A 57 -2.01 -16.38 -12.36
CA THR A 57 -1.52 -16.29 -13.75
C THR A 57 -0.94 -14.91 -14.08
N VAL A 58 -1.57 -13.83 -13.61
CA VAL A 58 -1.06 -12.46 -13.81
C VAL A 58 0.23 -12.19 -13.05
N CYS A 59 0.37 -12.74 -11.84
CA CYS A 59 1.62 -12.63 -11.06
C CYS A 59 2.76 -13.44 -11.68
N GLU A 60 2.47 -14.63 -12.20
CA GLU A 60 3.45 -15.54 -12.82
C GLU A 60 3.81 -15.14 -14.25
N GLY A 61 2.85 -14.64 -15.03
CA GLY A 61 3.03 -14.23 -16.43
C GLY A 61 3.62 -12.83 -16.61
N ARG A 62 4.17 -12.22 -15.54
CA ARG A 62 4.81 -10.91 -15.67
C ARG A 62 6.14 -11.05 -16.40
N LEU A 63 6.12 -10.71 -17.69
CA LEU A 63 7.31 -10.49 -18.49
C LEU A 63 7.84 -9.05 -18.28
N ASP A 64 9.15 -8.88 -18.28
CA ASP A 64 9.81 -7.58 -18.16
C ASP A 64 9.67 -6.78 -19.46
N GLY A 65 8.48 -6.22 -19.67
CA GLY A 65 8.14 -5.37 -20.81
C GLY A 65 8.15 -3.88 -20.47
N ARG A 66 8.55 -3.04 -21.43
CA ARG A 66 8.44 -1.58 -21.31
C ARG A 66 6.96 -1.16 -21.30
N ARG A 67 6.54 -0.39 -20.29
CA ARG A 67 5.16 0.12 -20.20
C ARG A 67 4.92 1.23 -21.22
N ARG A 68 3.75 1.21 -21.87
CA ARG A 68 3.32 2.26 -22.80
C ARG A 68 3.12 3.59 -22.07
N LYS A 69 3.50 4.70 -22.72
CA LYS A 69 3.32 6.07 -22.23
C LYS A 69 1.83 6.34 -21.93
N GLY A 70 1.54 7.07 -20.84
CA GLY A 70 0.18 7.41 -20.40
C GLY A 70 -0.45 6.47 -19.37
N ARG A 71 0.17 5.30 -19.10
CA ARG A 71 -0.26 4.42 -17.99
C ARG A 71 0.35 4.91 -16.66
N PRO A 72 -0.32 4.75 -15.50
CA PRO A 72 0.26 5.07 -14.21
C PRO A 72 1.63 4.41 -14.03
N PRO A 73 2.63 5.14 -13.49
CA PRO A 73 4.01 4.65 -13.37
C PRO A 73 4.09 3.41 -12.47
N MET A 74 3.32 3.41 -11.38
CA MET A 74 3.22 2.28 -10.46
C MET A 74 2.06 1.35 -10.80
N SER A 75 2.39 0.13 -11.22
CA SER A 75 1.40 -0.94 -11.38
C SER A 75 0.98 -1.54 -10.04
N LEU A 76 -0.18 -2.19 -9.99
CA LEU A 76 -0.61 -2.98 -8.84
C LEU A 76 0.50 -3.93 -8.35
N LEU A 77 1.09 -4.70 -9.27
CA LEU A 77 2.15 -5.64 -8.96
C LEU A 77 3.42 -4.96 -8.42
N THR A 78 3.79 -3.79 -8.97
CA THR A 78 4.91 -2.99 -8.43
C THR A 78 4.59 -2.49 -7.02
N ASN A 79 3.37 -1.97 -6.79
CA ASN A 79 2.92 -1.55 -5.47
C ASN A 79 2.96 -2.69 -4.44
N LEU A 80 2.65 -3.92 -4.86
CA LEU A 80 2.74 -5.09 -3.99
C LEU A 80 4.18 -5.44 -3.63
N THR A 81 5.08 -5.46 -4.61
CA THR A 81 6.51 -5.69 -4.37
C THR A 81 7.08 -4.63 -3.44
N THR A 82 6.74 -3.36 -3.64
CA THR A 82 7.20 -2.26 -2.77
C THR A 82 6.60 -2.35 -1.37
N ALA A 83 5.30 -2.60 -1.23
CA ALA A 83 4.63 -2.67 0.07
C ALA A 83 5.04 -3.91 0.89
N CYS A 84 5.29 -5.04 0.22
CA CYS A 84 5.70 -6.28 0.86
C CYS A 84 7.21 -6.46 0.91
N GLY A 85 8.03 -5.70 0.19
CA GLY A 85 9.47 -5.95 0.07
C GLY A 85 9.82 -7.39 -0.34
N LEU A 86 8.96 -8.04 -1.13
CA LEU A 86 9.08 -9.44 -1.54
C LEU A 86 8.90 -9.53 -3.07
N SER A 87 9.52 -10.53 -3.68
CA SER A 87 9.29 -10.81 -5.10
C SER A 87 7.86 -11.32 -5.34
N LEU A 88 7.36 -11.19 -6.57
CA LEU A 88 6.01 -11.64 -6.91
C LEU A 88 5.82 -13.14 -6.66
N HIS A 89 6.83 -13.96 -6.97
CA HIS A 89 6.81 -15.39 -6.67
C HIS A 89 6.67 -15.68 -5.16
N GLN A 90 7.46 -14.98 -4.34
CA GLN A 90 7.37 -15.12 -2.87
C GLN A 90 6.01 -14.67 -2.32
N ILE A 91 5.39 -13.65 -2.94
CA ILE A 91 4.05 -13.19 -2.57
C ILE A 91 3.01 -14.28 -2.88
N VAL A 92 3.07 -14.90 -4.05
CA VAL A 92 2.18 -16.02 -4.42
C VAL A 92 2.34 -17.17 -3.43
N GLN A 93 3.57 -17.62 -3.17
CA GLN A 93 3.85 -18.73 -2.25
C GLN A 93 3.38 -18.42 -0.82
N LYS A 94 3.78 -17.27 -0.25
CA LYS A 94 3.43 -16.89 1.13
C LYS A 94 1.95 -16.54 1.28
N SER A 95 1.25 -16.22 0.20
CA SER A 95 -0.19 -15.97 0.26
C SER A 95 -0.99 -17.24 0.53
N GLN A 96 -0.48 -18.43 0.17
CA GLN A 96 -1.17 -19.70 0.40
C GLN A 96 -1.39 -19.98 1.89
N ASP A 97 -0.38 -19.71 2.71
CA ASP A 97 -0.53 -19.72 4.16
C ASP A 97 -1.34 -18.49 4.62
N ARG A 98 -2.55 -18.75 5.14
CA ARG A 98 -3.45 -17.71 5.65
C ARG A 98 -2.88 -17.02 6.88
N ALA A 99 -2.27 -17.78 7.79
CA ALA A 99 -1.76 -17.24 9.06
C ALA A 99 -0.50 -16.40 8.81
N GLY A 100 0.46 -16.95 8.08
CA GLY A 100 1.67 -16.24 7.66
C GLY A 100 1.38 -14.99 6.83
N TRP A 101 0.40 -15.04 5.92
CA TRP A 101 -0.01 -13.87 5.15
C TRP A 101 -0.60 -12.76 6.04
N GLN A 102 -1.46 -13.11 7.00
CA GLN A 102 -2.01 -12.12 7.93
C GLN A 102 -0.90 -11.46 8.75
N GLN A 103 0.07 -12.24 9.21
CA GLN A 103 1.22 -11.70 9.93
C GLN A 103 2.03 -10.76 9.05
N ARG A 104 2.28 -11.13 7.78
CA ARG A 104 3.00 -10.27 6.83
C ARG A 104 2.28 -8.94 6.58
N VAL A 105 0.95 -8.97 6.42
CA VAL A 105 0.12 -7.76 6.24
C VAL A 105 0.18 -6.87 7.48
N ARG A 106 0.22 -7.45 8.69
CA ARG A 106 0.43 -6.69 9.92
C ARG A 106 1.84 -6.08 9.97
N SER A 107 2.87 -6.84 9.63
CA SER A 107 4.26 -6.36 9.59
C SER A 107 4.48 -5.25 8.54
N SER A 108 3.81 -5.29 7.38
CA SER A 108 3.90 -4.21 6.40
C SER A 108 3.36 -2.87 6.91
N ILE A 109 2.42 -2.90 7.87
CA ILE A 109 1.92 -1.69 8.55
C ILE A 109 3.01 -1.08 9.44
N ALA A 110 3.79 -1.91 10.14
CA ALA A 110 4.86 -1.44 11.01
C ALA A 110 5.97 -0.73 10.21
N THR A 111 6.34 -1.27 9.05
CA THR A 111 7.35 -0.68 8.17
C THR A 111 6.84 0.61 7.50
N ALA A 112 5.60 0.64 7.00
CA ALA A 112 5.00 1.82 6.37
C ALA A 112 4.79 3.00 7.35
N ASN A 113 4.58 2.72 8.64
CA ASN A 113 4.52 3.73 9.69
C ASN A 113 5.88 4.37 10.03
N THR A 114 6.97 3.76 9.56
CA THR A 114 8.36 4.22 9.80
C THR A 114 8.90 4.95 8.58
N ALA A 115 8.47 4.54 7.38
CA ALA A 115 8.86 5.13 6.09
C ALA A 115 7.87 6.20 5.58
N SER A 116 7.21 6.95 6.47
CA SER A 116 6.28 8.01 6.09
C SER A 116 7.02 9.23 5.53
N GLY A 117 7.52 9.10 4.30
CA GLY A 117 8.07 10.14 3.44
C GLY A 117 8.12 9.62 2.00
N ASP A 118 7.26 10.16 1.14
CA ASP A 118 7.50 10.32 -0.31
C ASP A 118 7.55 9.10 -1.27
N ALA A 119 6.83 8.00 -1.03
CA ALA A 119 6.78 6.92 -2.05
C ALA A 119 5.58 6.96 -3.03
N ASP A 120 4.49 7.68 -2.73
CA ASP A 120 3.21 7.61 -3.47
C ASP A 120 2.84 8.89 -4.23
N ARG A 121 3.83 9.70 -4.67
CA ARG A 121 3.62 10.80 -5.63
C ARG A 121 4.00 10.40 -7.05
#